data_AF-A0A7J8UMQ6-F1
#
_entry.id   AF-A0A7J8UMQ6-F1
#
_cell.length_a   1.000
_cell.length_b   1.000
_cell.length_c   1.000
_cell.angle_alpha   90.00
_cell.angle_beta   90.00
_cell.angle_gamma   90.00
#
_symmetry.space_group_name_H-M   'P 1'
#
loop_
_entity.id
_entity.type
_entity.pdbx_description
1 polymer ?
#
loop_
_entity_poly.entity_id
_entity_poly.type
_entity_poly.pdbx_seq_one_letter_code
_entity_poly.pdbx_strand_id
1 'polypeptide(L)' 'DTWVFLFTDGAVARDSGYAAIGGVARDRVGDWIMGFNRFLGMCSPFEAEVWAILD' A
#
# COMPACT_ATOMS: atom_id res chain seq x y z
N ASP A 1 -25.48 3.90 2.44
CA ASP A 1 -24.33 4.80 2.30
C ASP A 1 -23.18 4.44 3.23
N THR A 2 -22.50 3.32 2.97
CA THR A 2 -21.29 2.92 3.69
C THR A 2 -20.16 2.80 2.67
N TRP A 3 -19.40 3.90 2.52
CA TRP A 3 -18.22 3.93 1.68
C TRP A 3 -16.99 3.64 2.53
N VAL A 4 -16.08 2.85 1.96
CA VAL A 4 -14.74 2.66 2.49
C VAL A 4 -13.77 3.28 1.50
N PHE A 5 -12.86 4.11 1.99
CA PHE A 5 -11.77 4.67 1.21
C PHE A 5 -10.52 3.85 1.45
N LEU A 6 -9.94 3.34 0.36
CA LEU A 6 -8.68 2.59 0.39
C LEU A 6 -7.56 3.48 -0.15
N PHE A 7 -6.53 3.69 0.66
CA PHE A 7 -5.31 4.38 0.27
C PHE A 7 -4.18 3.36 0.28
N THR A 8 -3.48 3.21 -0.84
CA THR A 8 -2.38 2.27 -0.99
C THR A 8 -1.15 2.99 -1.54
N ASP A 9 0.02 2.46 -1.25
CA ASP A 9 1.30 2.98 -1.71
C ASP A 9 2.35 1.85 -1.78
N GLY A 10 3.25 1.96 -2.74
CA GLY A 10 4.40 1.08 -2.89
C GLY A 10 5.72 1.85 -2.81
N ALA A 11 6.67 1.36 -2.02
CA ALA A 11 7.95 2.02 -1.83
C ALA A 11 9.12 1.08 -2.15
N VAL A 12 10.18 1.65 -2.76
CA VAL A 12 11.44 0.95 -3.05
C VAL A 12 12.62 1.72 -2.45
N ALA A 13 13.39 1.07 -1.60
CA ALA A 13 14.61 1.60 -1.01
C ALA A 13 15.71 1.72 -2.07
N ARG A 14 16.31 2.90 -2.19
CA ARG A 14 17.29 3.21 -3.26
C ARG A 14 18.62 2.47 -3.11
N ASP A 15 19.02 2.15 -1.89
CA ASP A 15 20.31 1.56 -1.54
C ASP A 15 20.33 0.04 -1.75
N SER A 16 19.25 -0.63 -1.34
CA SER A 16 19.10 -2.08 -1.38
C SER A 16 18.26 -2.58 -2.55
N GLY A 17 17.45 -1.71 -3.15
CA GLY A 17 16.40 -2.11 -4.10
C GLY A 17 15.22 -2.82 -3.45
N TYR A 18 15.17 -2.89 -2.12
CA TYR A 18 14.11 -3.56 -1.40
C TYR A 18 12.79 -2.79 -1.47
N ALA A 19 11.73 -3.53 -1.73
CA ALA A 19 10.40 -3.04 -1.97
C ALA A 19 9.43 -3.55 -0.92
N ALA A 20 8.51 -2.68 -0.52
CA ALA A 20 7.38 -3.01 0.32
C ALA A 20 6.16 -2.21 -0.13
N ILE A 21 4.99 -2.71 0.22
CA ILE A 21 3.72 -2.04 -0.02
C ILE A 21 2.97 -1.89 1.28
N GLY A 22 1.98 -1.01 1.28
CA GLY A 22 1.00 -0.95 2.34
C GLY A 22 -0.17 -0.07 1.99
N GLY A 23 -1.12 -0.02 2.91
CA GLY A 23 -2.29 0.81 2.76
C GLY A 23 -3.14 0.88 4.01
N VAL A 24 -4.14 1.75 3.95
CA VAL A 24 -5.11 1.98 5.02
C VAL A 24 -6.51 2.08 4.44
N ALA A 25 -7.44 1.34 5.06
CA ALA A 25 -8.86 1.46 4.83
C ALA A 25 -9.47 2.38 5.90
N ARG A 26 -10.23 3.38 5.45
CA ARG A 26 -10.93 4.33 6.31
C ARG A 26 -12.40 4.38 5.98
N ASP A 27 -13.22 4.67 6.99
CA ASP A 27 -14.63 4.90 6.76
C ASP A 27 -14.89 6.26 6.10
N ARG A 28 -16.16 6.57 5.87
CA ARG A 28 -16.57 7.83 5.24
C ARG A 28 -16.13 9.09 6.02
N VAL A 29 -16.03 8.99 7.34
CA VAL A 29 -15.69 10.11 8.22
C VAL A 29 -14.16 10.25 8.40
N GLY A 30 -13.41 9.27 7.88
CA GLY A 30 -11.96 9.21 7.94
C GLY A 30 -11.43 8.35 9.08
N ASP A 31 -12.30 7.67 9.83
CA ASP A 31 -11.91 6.80 10.93
C ASP A 31 -11.19 5.57 10.40
N TRP A 32 -10.13 5.16 11.10
CA TRP A 32 -9.34 3.99 10.74
C TRP A 32 -10.18 2.72 10.90
N ILE A 33 -10.25 1.91 9.86
CA ILE A 33 -10.85 0.56 9.90
C ILE A 33 -9.74 -0.48 10.04
N MET A 34 -8.78 -0.49 9.11
CA MET A 34 -7.64 -1.41 9.10
C MET A 34 -6.49 -0.87 8.26
N GLY A 35 -5.31 -1.47 8.41
CA GLY A 35 -4.17 -1.24 7.53
C GLY A 35 -3.45 -2.55 7.23
N PHE A 36 -2.65 -2.55 6.17
CA PHE A 36 -1.86 -3.69 5.73
C PHE A 36 -0.47 -3.25 5.26
N ASN A 37 0.45 -4.20 5.27
CA ASN A 37 1.77 -4.04 4.66
C ASN A 37 2.33 -5.40 4.25
N ARG A 38 3.17 -5.41 3.21
CA ARG A 38 3.85 -6.63 2.74
C ARG A 38 5.22 -6.30 2.17
N PHE A 39 6.21 -7.14 2.51
CA PHE A 39 7.53 -7.10 1.89
C PHE A 39 7.50 -7.84 0.54
N LEU A 40 7.97 -7.19 -0.53
CA LEU A 40 7.95 -7.73 -1.89
C LEU A 40 9.30 -8.30 -2.35
N GLY A 41 10.38 -8.08 -1.61
CA GLY A 41 11.73 -8.39 -2.10
C GLY A 41 12.26 -7.23 -2.94
N MET A 42 12.75 -7.47 -4.16
CA MET A 42 13.22 -6.41 -5.06
C MET A 42 12.29 -6.30 -6.27
N CYS A 43 11.80 -5.10 -6.54
CA CYS A 43 11.07 -4.76 -7.75
C CYS A 43 11.25 -3.28 -8.11
N SER A 44 10.80 -2.89 -9.29
CA SER A 44 10.79 -1.49 -9.71
C SER A 44 9.74 -0.69 -8.91
N PRO A 45 9.91 0.64 -8.78
CA PRO A 45 8.88 1.50 -8.17
C PRO A 45 7.50 1.33 -8.82
N PHE A 46 7.46 1.16 -10.14
CA PHE A 46 6.20 0.91 -10.86
C PHE A 46 5.54 -0.41 -10.43
N GLU A 47 6.30 -1.49 -10.31
CA GLU A 47 5.77 -2.77 -9.81
C GLU A 47 5.28 -2.65 -8.37
N ALA A 48 6.01 -1.93 -7.50
CA ALA A 48 5.59 -1.72 -6.11
C ALA A 48 4.23 -1.03 -6.03
N GLU A 49 4.00 0.02 -6.83
CA GLU A 49 2.71 0.73 -6.89
C GLU A 49 1.56 -0.18 -7.36
N VAL A 50 1.81 -1.01 -8.38
CA VAL A 50 0.81 -1.96 -8.89
C VAL A 50 0.48 -3.04 -7.85
N TRP A 51 1.49 -3.56 -7.15
CA TRP A 51 1.28 -4.53 -6.07
C TRP A 51 0.51 -3.92 -4.89
N ALA A 52 0.72 -2.64 -4.57
CA ALA A 52 -0.01 -1.97 -3.51
C ALA A 52 -1.52 -1.88 -3.77
N ILE A 53 -1.95 -1.85 -5.04
CA ILE A 53 -3.38 -1.86 -5.42
C ILE A 53 -3.97 -3.27 -5.35
N LEU A 54 -3.15 -4.31 -5.59
CA LEU A 54 -3.59 -5.69 -5.67
C LEU A 54 -3.80 -6.35 -4.30
N ASP A 55 -2.96 -6.01 -3.32
CA ASP A 55 -3.02 -6.53 -1.95
C ASP A 55 -4.07 -5.79 -1.09
#